data_AF-A0A533RJ41-F1
#
_entry.id   AF-A0A533RJ41-F1
#
_cell.length_a   1.000
_cell.length_b   1.000
_cell.length_c   1.000
_cell.angle_alpha   90.00
_cell.angle_beta   90.00
_cell.angle_gamma   90.00
#
_symmetry.space_group_name_H-M   'P 1'
#
loop_
_entity.id
_entity.type
_entity.pdbx_description
1 polymer ?
#
loop_
_entity_poly.entity_id
_entity_poly.type
_entity_poly.pdbx_seq_one_letter_code
_entity_poly.pdbx_strand_id
1 'polypeptide(L)'
;MAAAVAAGVVEEPDADVAAAMMREAVRALGEAGLARYEIANYARAGEESEHNLGYWTGRPYLGVGPSAASMLPVSLAKLTPLGMRLVNMWPDDWRARFVWNDGLGSFV
;
A
#
# COMPACT_ATOMS: atom_id res chain seq x y z
N MET A 1 -3.87 -10.47 -12.37
CA MET A 1 -5.03 -11.05 -11.65
C MET A 1 -6.35 -10.44 -12.13
N ALA A 2 -6.64 -9.15 -11.88
CA ALA A 2 -7.90 -8.51 -12.30
C ALA A 2 -8.19 -8.63 -13.81
N ALA A 3 -7.17 -8.41 -14.66
CA ALA A 3 -7.30 -8.62 -16.10
C ALA A 3 -7.60 -10.08 -16.49
N ALA A 4 -7.07 -11.06 -15.74
CA ALA A 4 -7.31 -12.47 -15.98
C ALA A 4 -8.73 -12.89 -15.54
N VAL A 5 -9.24 -12.31 -14.46
CA VAL A 5 -10.65 -12.48 -14.02
C VAL A 5 -11.61 -11.89 -15.05
N ALA A 6 -11.35 -10.65 -15.49
CA ALA A 6 -12.15 -9.99 -16.53
C ALA A 6 -12.13 -10.76 -17.86
N ALA A 7 -11.02 -11.44 -18.17
CA ALA A 7 -10.89 -12.28 -19.36
C ALA A 7 -11.46 -13.71 -19.18
N GLY A 8 -12.01 -14.05 -18.00
CA GLY A 8 -12.56 -15.38 -17.71
C GLY A 8 -11.52 -16.50 -17.59
N VAL A 9 -10.24 -16.14 -17.47
CA VAL A 9 -9.14 -17.10 -17.30
C VAL A 9 -9.08 -17.64 -15.87
N VAL A 10 -9.55 -16.84 -14.90
CA VAL A 10 -9.62 -17.20 -13.48
C VAL A 10 -10.98 -16.76 -12.95
N GLU A 11 -11.61 -17.57 -12.12
CA GLU A 11 -12.84 -17.17 -11.44
C GLU A 11 -12.57 -16.11 -10.37
N GLU A 12 -13.53 -15.19 -10.19
CA GLU A 12 -13.46 -14.23 -9.10
C GLU A 12 -13.62 -14.95 -7.76
N PRO A 13 -12.76 -14.68 -6.76
CA PRO A 13 -12.92 -15.29 -5.45
C PRO A 13 -14.25 -14.90 -4.82
N ASP A 14 -14.94 -15.88 -4.26
CA ASP A 14 -16.13 -15.65 -3.45
C ASP A 14 -15.79 -14.77 -2.23
N ALA A 15 -16.54 -13.68 -2.06
CA ALA A 15 -16.28 -12.69 -1.02
C ALA A 15 -16.54 -13.24 0.40
N ASP A 16 -17.52 -14.13 0.57
CA ASP A 16 -17.82 -14.75 1.86
C ASP A 16 -16.73 -15.75 2.25
N VAL A 17 -16.21 -16.50 1.26
CA VAL A 17 -15.04 -17.37 1.45
C VAL A 17 -13.82 -16.54 1.86
N ALA A 18 -13.53 -15.45 1.14
CA ALA A 18 -12.41 -14.57 1.48
C ALA A 18 -12.54 -13.98 2.90
N ALA A 19 -13.74 -13.56 3.28
CA ALA A 19 -14.02 -13.06 4.63
C ALA A 19 -13.85 -14.15 5.70
N ALA A 20 -14.26 -15.39 5.42
CA ALA A 20 -14.05 -16.53 6.31
C ALA A 20 -12.56 -16.84 6.49
N MET A 21 -11.79 -16.83 5.41
CA MET A 21 -10.34 -17.03 5.45
C MET A 21 -9.63 -15.94 6.26
N MET A 22 -10.06 -14.67 6.14
CA MET A 22 -9.48 -13.60 6.93
C MET A 22 -9.80 -13.73 8.42
N ARG A 23 -11.01 -14.16 8.79
CA ARG A 23 -11.35 -14.47 10.19
C ARG A 23 -10.50 -15.61 10.74
N GLU A 24 -10.29 -16.65 9.94
CA GLU A 24 -9.44 -17.78 10.32
C GLU A 24 -7.98 -17.36 10.51
N ALA A 25 -7.45 -16.51 9.63
CA ALA A 25 -6.11 -15.96 9.77
C ALA A 25 -5.94 -15.17 11.08
N VAL A 26 -6.92 -14.32 11.45
CA VAL A 26 -6.89 -13.59 12.72
C VAL A 26 -6.85 -14.54 13.91
N ARG A 27 -7.65 -15.61 13.89
CA ARG A 27 -7.67 -16.62 14.95
C ARG A 27 -6.33 -17.35 15.05
N ALA A 28 -5.89 -17.98 13.97
CA ALA A 28 -4.71 -18.84 13.97
C ALA A 28 -3.41 -18.05 14.28
N LEU A 29 -3.26 -16.84 13.74
CA LEU A 29 -2.09 -16.00 14.01
C LEU A 29 -2.15 -15.39 15.41
N GLY A 30 -3.35 -15.04 15.90
CA GLY A 30 -3.55 -14.58 17.27
C GLY A 30 -3.17 -15.64 18.31
N GLU A 31 -3.55 -16.90 18.07
CA GLU A 31 -3.13 -18.05 18.89
C GLU A 31 -1.61 -18.26 18.89
N ALA A 32 -0.93 -17.88 17.79
CA ALA A 32 0.53 -17.88 17.68
C ALA A 32 1.21 -16.63 18.30
N GLY A 33 0.45 -15.73 18.93
CA GLY A 33 0.96 -14.50 19.56
C GLY A 33 1.24 -13.35 18.58
N LEU A 34 0.69 -13.41 17.37
CA LEU A 34 0.81 -12.36 16.36
C LEU A 34 -0.49 -11.56 16.29
N ALA A 35 -0.43 -10.30 16.70
CA ALA A 35 -1.58 -9.39 16.65
C ALA A 35 -1.67 -8.75 15.27
N ARG A 36 -2.90 -8.58 14.78
CA ARG A 36 -3.17 -7.84 13.54
C ARG A 36 -2.97 -6.34 13.77
N TYR A 37 -2.00 -5.72 13.10
CA TYR A 37 -1.72 -4.29 13.23
C TYR A 37 -2.16 -3.45 12.02
N GLU A 38 -2.46 -4.10 10.88
CA GLU A 38 -3.13 -3.47 9.73
C GLU A 38 -3.97 -4.51 8.95
N ILE A 39 -4.54 -4.17 7.79
CA ILE A 39 -5.52 -5.01 7.07
C ILE A 39 -5.05 -6.45 6.84
N ALA A 40 -3.79 -6.65 6.43
CA ALA A 40 -3.28 -7.97 6.03
C ALA A 40 -2.04 -8.47 6.79
N ASN A 41 -1.44 -7.66 7.68
CA ASN A 41 -0.20 -7.99 8.38
C ASN A 41 -0.39 -8.15 9.89
N TYR A 42 0.47 -8.99 10.43
CA TYR A 42 0.48 -9.43 11.82
C TYR A 42 1.92 -9.41 12.33
N ALA A 43 2.10 -9.07 13.60
CA ALA A 43 3.39 -9.06 14.25
C ALA A 43 3.23 -9.27 15.75
N ARG A 44 4.33 -9.61 16.43
CA ARG A 44 4.39 -9.46 17.89
C ARG A 44 4.44 -7.97 18.22
N ALA A 45 4.03 -7.63 19.44
CA ALA A 45 4.11 -6.25 19.92
C ALA A 45 5.56 -5.73 19.83
N GLY A 46 5.76 -4.62 19.13
CA GLY A 46 7.07 -4.01 18.90
C GLY A 46 7.84 -4.58 17.70
N GLU A 47 7.31 -5.59 17.01
CA GLU A 47 7.87 -6.15 15.76
C GLU A 47 7.05 -5.71 14.53
N GLU A 48 6.20 -4.69 14.65
CA GLU A 48 5.41 -4.17 13.54
C GLU A 48 6.30 -3.49 12.49
N SER A 49 5.99 -3.68 11.21
CA SER A 49 6.71 -3.00 10.13
C SER A 49 6.54 -1.48 10.21
N GLU A 50 7.63 -0.79 10.54
CA GLU A 50 7.67 0.68 10.57
C GLU A 50 7.30 1.30 9.21
N HIS A 51 7.65 0.63 8.10
CA HIS A 51 7.29 1.07 6.76
C HIS A 51 5.77 1.05 6.56
N ASN A 52 5.10 -0.05 6.91
CA ASN A 52 3.65 -0.19 6.74
C ASN A 52 2.90 0.77 7.67
N LEU A 53 3.36 0.89 8.92
CA LEU A 53 2.80 1.87 9.84
C LEU A 53 3.02 3.30 9.34
N GLY A 54 4.18 3.61 8.79
CA GLY A 54 4.47 4.90 8.17
C GLY A 54 3.55 5.21 6.99
N TYR A 55 3.28 4.21 6.15
CA TYR A 55 2.32 4.30 5.06
C TYR A 55 0.90 4.63 5.57
N TRP A 56 0.40 3.89 6.56
CA TRP A 56 -0.98 4.04 7.07
C TRP A 56 -1.18 5.30 7.92
N THR A 57 -0.18 5.69 8.70
CA THR A 57 -0.24 6.88 9.56
C THR A 57 0.13 8.17 8.84
N GLY A 58 0.60 8.05 7.60
CA GLY A 58 0.97 9.16 6.74
C GLY A 58 2.31 9.83 7.11
N ARG A 59 3.26 9.07 7.67
CA ARG A 59 4.62 9.56 7.94
C ARG A 59 5.34 9.90 6.63
N PRO A 60 6.05 11.04 6.55
CA PRO A 60 6.81 11.38 5.36
C PRO A 60 7.84 10.30 4.96
N TYR A 61 7.87 9.93 3.69
CA TYR A 61 8.90 9.08 3.10
C TYR A 61 9.13 9.40 1.61
N LEU A 62 10.37 9.19 1.16
CA LEU A 62 10.78 9.34 -0.24
C LEU A 62 10.97 7.95 -0.86
N GLY A 63 10.23 7.66 -1.93
CA GLY A 63 10.46 6.49 -2.77
C GLY A 63 11.46 6.81 -3.88
N VAL A 64 12.39 5.89 -4.13
CA VAL A 64 13.42 6.02 -5.17
C VAL A 64 13.35 4.81 -6.09
N GLY A 65 13.37 5.03 -7.40
CA GLY A 65 13.30 3.98 -8.42
C GLY A 65 12.00 3.99 -9.25
N PRO A 66 11.98 3.30 -10.40
CA PRO A 66 10.79 3.22 -11.25
C PRO A 66 9.58 2.72 -10.47
N SER A 67 8.43 3.38 -10.63
CA SER A 67 7.18 3.08 -9.92
C SER A 67 7.22 3.25 -8.39
N ALA A 68 8.30 3.80 -7.81
CA ALA A 68 8.36 4.05 -6.37
C ALA A 68 7.35 5.11 -5.96
N ALA A 69 6.64 4.84 -4.85
CA ALA A 69 5.72 5.79 -4.25
C ALA A 69 6.46 6.67 -3.23
N SER A 70 6.11 7.95 -3.14
CA SER A 70 6.54 8.85 -2.08
C SER A 70 5.33 9.42 -1.35
N MET A 71 5.50 9.73 -0.07
CA MET A 71 4.53 10.49 0.72
C MET A 71 5.26 11.67 1.34
N LEU A 72 5.05 12.86 0.79
CA LEU A 72 5.80 14.05 1.19
C LEU A 72 4.85 15.15 1.64
N PRO A 73 5.32 16.06 2.51
CA PRO A 73 4.66 17.31 2.75
C PRO A 73 4.41 18.08 1.44
N VAL A 74 3.26 18.74 1.30
CA VAL A 74 2.91 19.56 0.12
C VAL A 74 3.93 20.69 -0.09
N SER A 75 4.57 21.18 0.97
CA SER A 75 5.68 22.13 0.85
C SER A 75 6.89 21.56 0.10
N LEU A 76 7.19 20.27 0.30
CA LEU A 76 8.25 19.53 -0.39
C LEU A 76 7.82 19.04 -1.78
N ALA A 77 6.52 18.96 -2.06
CA ALA A 77 6.01 18.67 -3.41
C ALA A 77 6.48 19.70 -4.45
N LYS A 78 6.78 20.94 -4.04
CA LYS A 78 7.32 21.98 -4.94
C LYS A 78 8.80 21.77 -5.31
N LEU A 79 9.50 20.86 -4.61
CA LEU A 79 10.91 20.53 -4.84
C LEU A 79 11.10 19.24 -5.64
N THR A 80 10.01 18.62 -6.14
CA THR A 80 10.10 17.35 -6.86
C THR A 80 10.85 17.51 -8.19
N PRO A 81 11.80 16.62 -8.51
CA PRO A 81 12.42 16.56 -9.84
C PRO A 81 11.37 16.34 -10.94
N LEU A 82 11.68 16.77 -12.18
CA LEU A 82 10.88 16.41 -13.36
C LEU A 82 10.60 14.89 -13.39
N GLY A 83 9.34 14.49 -13.44
CA GLY A 83 8.92 13.07 -13.61
C GLY A 83 8.10 12.46 -12.47
N MET A 84 7.85 13.18 -11.37
CA MET A 84 6.95 12.73 -10.31
C MET A 84 5.50 13.16 -10.60
N ARG A 85 4.57 12.20 -10.67
CA ARG A 85 3.14 12.46 -10.86
C ARG A 85 2.41 12.44 -9.52
N LEU A 86 1.63 13.48 -9.21
CA LEU A 86 0.70 13.48 -8.09
C LEU A 86 -0.39 12.42 -8.34
N VAL A 87 -0.54 11.48 -7.42
CA VAL A 87 -1.51 10.39 -7.52
C VAL A 87 -2.73 10.63 -6.63
N ASN A 88 -2.53 11.20 -5.44
CA ASN A 88 -3.62 11.54 -4.51
C ASN A 88 -3.25 12.72 -3.62
N MET A 89 -4.27 13.52 -3.28
CA MET A 89 -4.26 14.59 -2.28
C MET A 89 -5.46 14.41 -1.35
N TRP A 90 -5.27 14.60 -0.04
CA TRP A 90 -6.38 14.50 0.92
C TRP A 90 -6.94 15.89 1.24
N PRO A 91 -8.26 16.05 1.51
CA PRO A 91 -8.90 17.36 1.66
C PRO A 91 -8.37 18.18 2.83
N ASP A 92 -7.95 17.50 3.91
CA ASP A 92 -7.68 18.17 5.18
C ASP A 92 -6.20 18.45 5.44
N ASP A 93 -5.23 17.91 4.68
CA ASP A 93 -3.86 17.94 5.16
C ASP A 93 -2.76 17.86 4.08
N TRP A 94 -1.66 18.53 4.45
CA TRP A 94 -0.30 18.66 3.93
C TRP A 94 0.37 17.44 3.26
N ARG A 95 -0.30 16.35 2.88
CA ARG A 95 0.31 15.13 2.34
C ARG A 95 -0.05 14.93 0.88
N ALA A 96 0.93 14.57 0.06
CA ALA A 96 0.73 14.23 -1.34
C ALA A 96 1.47 12.92 -1.68
N ARG A 97 0.80 12.04 -2.45
CA ARG A 97 1.44 10.84 -3.01
C ARG A 97 2.01 11.13 -4.38
N PHE A 98 3.25 10.73 -4.60
CA PHE A 98 3.90 10.80 -5.92
C PHE A 98 4.34 9.43 -6.39
N VAL A 99 4.31 9.21 -7.70
CA VAL A 99 4.95 8.05 -8.35
C VAL A 99 5.93 8.56 -9.39
N TRP A 100 7.15 8.02 -9.39
CA TRP A 100 8.16 8.33 -10.40
C TRP A 100 7.95 7.48 -11.65
N ASN A 101 7.84 8.14 -12.80
CA ASN A 101 7.87 7.51 -14.11
C ASN A 101 9.16 7.99 -14.81
N ASP A 102 10.00 7.05 -15.24
CA ASP A 102 11.27 7.32 -15.91
C ASP A 102 11.09 7.67 -17.40
N GLY A 103 9.85 7.74 -17.90
CA GLY A 103 9.55 8.11 -19.29
C GLY A 103 9.90 7.03 -20.30
N LEU A 104 10.44 5.90 -19.84
CA LEU A 104 10.59 4.68 -20.59
C LEU A 104 9.28 3.92 -20.41
N GLY A 105 8.57 3.66 -21.51
CA GLY A 105 7.24 3.06 -21.47
C GLY A 105 7.12 1.93 -20.46
N SER A 106 6.07 1.97 -19.66
CA SER A 106 5.72 0.95 -18.67
C SER A 106 5.78 -0.44 -19.31
N PHE A 107 6.72 -1.29 -18.86
CA PHE A 107 6.64 -2.72 -19.09
C PHE A 107 5.65 -3.31 -18.08
N VAL A 108 4.35 -3.16 -18.35
CA VAL A 108 3.29 -4.14 -18.05
C VAL A 108 2.15 -3.91 -19.04
#